data_AF-A0A962SAP0-F1
#
_entry.id   AF-A0A962SAP0-F1
#
_cell.length_a   1.000
_cell.length_b   1.000
_cell.length_c   1.000
_cell.angle_alpha   90.00
_cell.angle_beta   90.00
_cell.angle_gamma   90.00
#
_symmetry.space_group_name_H-M   'P 1'
#
loop_
_entity.id
_entity.type
_entity.pdbx_description
1 polymer ?
#
loop_
_entity_poly.entity_id
_entity_poly.type
_entity_poly.pdbx_seq_one_letter_code
_entity_poly.pdbx_strand_id
1 'polypeptide(L)' 'MDSLFLLIPVSGVFAVIIVIALLWAVKSGQFDDLEGPAYRILMDDDEEPVTKEPEESVQKNSNPDKE' A
#
# COMPACT_ATOMS: atom_id res chain seq x y z
N MET A 1 -32.09 -26.59 -23.22
CA MET A 1 -31.39 -25.62 -24.10
C MET A 1 -31.72 -24.17 -23.74
N ASP A 2 -32.79 -23.93 -22.98
CA ASP A 2 -33.27 -22.57 -22.66
C ASP A 2 -32.34 -21.78 -21.73
N SER A 3 -31.64 -22.46 -20.82
CA SER A 3 -30.68 -21.83 -19.91
C SER A 3 -29.47 -21.21 -20.63
N LEU A 4 -29.04 -21.78 -21.76
CA LEU A 4 -27.91 -21.23 -22.53
C LEU A 4 -28.24 -19.84 -23.07
N PHE A 5 -29.49 -19.61 -23.51
CA PHE A 5 -29.93 -18.30 -23.99
C PHE A 5 -29.93 -17.23 -22.90
N LEU A 6 -30.07 -17.61 -21.64
CA LEU A 6 -29.95 -16.70 -20.49
C LEU A 6 -28.49 -16.54 -20.05
N LEU A 7 -27.72 -17.63 -20.02
CA LEU A 7 -26.34 -17.62 -19.55
C LEU A 7 -25.38 -16.88 -20.49
N ILE A 8 -25.59 -16.92 -21.80
CA ILE A 8 -24.77 -16.18 -22.78
C ILE A 8 -24.77 -14.67 -22.49
N PRO A 9 -25.92 -13.96 -22.47
CA PRO A 9 -25.92 -12.52 -22.20
C PRO A 9 -25.45 -12.19 -20.78
N VAL A 10 -25.82 -13.00 -19.78
CA VAL A 10 -25.34 -12.82 -18.40
C VAL A 10 -23.81 -12.89 -18.34
N SER A 11 -23.20 -13.89 -18.97
CA SER A 11 -21.74 -14.02 -19.03
C SER A 11 -21.08 -12.85 -19.78
N GLY A 12 -21.73 -12.35 -20.83
CA GLY A 12 -21.29 -11.16 -21.55
C GLY A 12 -21.27 -9.91 -20.67
N VAL A 13 -22.30 -9.71 -19.84
CA VAL A 13 -22.33 -8.61 -18.85
C VAL A 13 -21.17 -8.74 -17.86
N PHE A 14 -20.92 -9.94 -17.32
CA PHE A 14 -19.79 -10.17 -16.43
C PHE A 14 -18.45 -9.89 -17.11
N ALA A 15 -18.26 -10.31 -18.36
CA ALA A 15 -17.04 -10.04 -19.11
C ALA A 15 -16.81 -8.53 -19.29
N VAL A 16 -17.86 -7.76 -19.63
CA VAL A 16 -17.77 -6.29 -19.74
C VAL A 16 -17.42 -5.64 -18.40
N ILE A 17 -18.04 -6.09 -17.31
CA ILE A 17 -17.74 -5.58 -15.95
C ILE A 17 -16.26 -5.81 -15.62
N ILE A 18 -15.74 -7.00 -15.88
CA ILE A 18 -14.33 -7.33 -15.63
C ILE A 18 -13.41 -6.42 -16.44
N VAL A 19 -13.70 -6.21 -17.73
CA VAL A 19 -12.89 -5.32 -18.58
C VAL A 19 -12.89 -3.88 -18.03
N ILE A 20 -14.04 -3.36 -17.65
CA ILE A 20 -14.14 -2.00 -17.06
C ILE A 20 -13.35 -1.93 -15.75
N ALA A 21 -13.47 -2.93 -14.89
CA ALA A 21 -12.74 -2.98 -13.62
C ALA A 21 -11.21 -3.02 -13.83
N LEU A 22 -10.74 -3.81 -14.81
CA LEU A 22 -9.32 -3.87 -15.16
C LEU A 22 -8.81 -2.52 -15.72
N LEU A 23 -9.56 -1.89 -16.62
CA LEU A 23 -9.20 -0.57 -17.14
C LEU A 23 -9.15 0.49 -16.04
N TRP A 24 -10.08 0.43 -15.08
CA TRP A 24 -10.07 1.31 -13.91
C TRP A 24 -8.87 1.06 -12.99
N ALA A 25 -8.51 -0.21 -12.74
CA ALA A 25 -7.36 -0.58 -11.92
C ALA A 25 -6.03 -0.09 -12.53
N VAL A 26 -5.87 -0.26 -13.85
CA VAL A 26 -4.70 0.25 -14.60
C VAL A 26 -4.64 1.77 -14.54
N LYS A 27 -5.78 2.45 -14.77
CA LYS A 27 -5.88 3.92 -14.68
C LYS A 27 -5.58 4.45 -13.27
N SER A 28 -5.90 3.68 -12.23
CA SER A 28 -5.73 4.07 -10.83
C SER A 28 -4.29 3.94 -10.31
N GLY A 29 -3.33 3.54 -11.16
CA GLY A 29 -1.92 3.47 -10.78
C GLY A 29 -1.59 2.41 -9.73
N GLN A 30 -2.48 1.42 -9.51
CA GLN A 30 -2.25 0.33 -8.54
C GLN A 30 -1.06 -0.58 -8.91
N PHE A 31 -0.54 -0.46 -10.12
CA PHE A 31 0.64 -1.19 -10.60
C PHE A 31 1.94 -0.37 -10.50
N ASP A 32 1.89 0.88 -10.06
CA ASP A 32 3.06 1.76 -10.01
C ASP A 32 3.93 1.51 -8.76
N ASP A 33 3.37 0.91 -7.71
CA ASP A 33 4.08 0.60 -6.45
C ASP A 33 4.34 -0.91 -6.27
N LEU A 34 4.84 -1.55 -7.33
CA LEU A 34 5.33 -2.94 -7.26
C LEU A 34 6.77 -3.05 -6.72
N GLU A 35 7.49 -1.93 -6.65
CA GLU A 35 8.89 -1.86 -6.21
C GLU A 35 9.05 -1.75 -4.69
N GLY A 36 8.09 -1.11 -4.00
CA GLY A 36 8.13 -0.89 -2.54
C GLY A 36 8.19 -2.17 -1.68
N PRO A 37 7.37 -3.21 -1.95
CA PRO A 37 7.39 -4.45 -1.19
C PRO A 37 8.67 -5.28 -1.39
N ALA A 38 9.25 -5.25 -2.60
CA ALA A 38 10.47 -5.98 -2.93
C ALA A 38 11.69 -5.40 -2.19
N TYR A 39 11.74 -4.08 -2.03
CA TYR A 39 12.79 -3.40 -1.26
C TYR A 39 12.71 -3.80 0.23
N ARG A 40 11.52 -3.80 0.85
CA ARG A 40 11.38 -4.22 2.26
C ARG A 40 11.87 -5.65 2.53
N ILE A 41 11.56 -6.61 1.67
CA ILE A 41 12.00 -8.01 1.88
C ILE A 41 13.52 -8.16 1.84
N LEU A 42 14.23 -7.34 1.06
CA LEU A 42 15.69 -7.38 0.95
C LEU A 42 16.40 -6.56 2.05
N MET A 43 15.76 -5.53 2.60
CA MET A 43 16.34 -4.66 3.64
C MET A 43 15.91 -5.02 5.07
N ASP A 44 14.83 -5.77 5.27
CA ASP A 44 14.33 -6.14 6.60
C ASP A 44 15.23 -7.17 7.34
N ASP A 45 16.14 -7.86 6.64
CA ASP A 45 17.09 -8.83 7.25
C ASP A 45 18.34 -8.16 7.85
N ASP A 46 18.63 -6.89 7.53
CA ASP A 46 19.82 -6.16 7.99
C ASP A 46 19.51 -5.08 9.06
N GLU A 47 18.25 -4.81 9.36
CA GLU A 47 17.87 -3.89 10.44
C GLU A 47 17.73 -4.67 11.76
N GLU A 48 18.85 -4.80 12.49
CA GLU A 48 18.78 -5.03 13.94
C GLU A 48 17.79 -4.02 14.54
N PRO A 49 16.88 -4.44 15.43
CA PRO A 49 15.95 -3.52 16.05
C PRO A 49 16.74 -2.52 16.90
N VAL A 50 17.03 -1.35 16.35
CA VAL A 50 17.41 -0.18 17.14
C VAL A 50 16.19 0.12 17.99
N THR A 51 16.20 -0.44 19.21
CA THR A 51 15.32 -0.06 20.30
C THR A 51 15.30 1.45 20.31
N LYS A 52 14.19 2.04 19.85
CA LYS A 52 13.91 3.46 20.07
C LYS A 52 13.59 3.57 21.54
N GLU A 53 14.62 3.59 22.38
CA GLU A 53 14.52 4.19 23.70
C GLU A 53 14.01 5.62 23.47
N PRO A 54 12.92 6.01 24.13
CA PRO A 54 12.46 7.39 24.07
C PRO A 54 13.44 8.23 24.90
N GLU A 55 14.58 8.58 24.31
CA GLU A 55 15.47 9.58 24.87
C GLU A 55 14.88 10.98 24.65
N GLU A 56 14.72 11.66 25.79
CA GLU A 56 14.99 13.07 25.96
C GLU A 56 13.83 14.06 25.83
N SER A 57 12.94 14.01 26.84
CA SER A 57 12.43 15.24 27.44
C SER A 57 13.52 15.90 28.32
N VAL A 58 14.53 16.53 27.73
CA VAL A 58 15.36 17.52 28.44
C VAL A 58 14.99 18.90 27.91
N GLN A 59 14.09 19.54 28.67
CA GLN A 59 13.85 20.96 28.61
C GLN A 59 15.18 21.70 28.72
N LYS A 60 15.61 22.32 27.62
CA LYS A 60 16.64 23.33 27.60
C LYS A 60 16.09 24.62 28.23
N ASN A 61 16.11 24.71 29.55
CA ASN A 61 15.98 25.96 30.30
C ASN A 61 17.39 26.49 30.63
N SER A 62 18.05 27.07 29.62
CA SER A 62 19.24 27.87 29.85
C SER A 62 18.84 29.25 30.39
N ASN A 63 18.84 29.41 31.72
CA ASN A 63 19.06 30.73 32.33
C ASN A 63 20.48 30.71 32.91
N PRO A 64 21.42 31.50 32.37
CA PRO A 64 22.74 31.58 32.97
C PRO A 64 22.65 32.45 34.21
N ASP A 65 23.12 31.92 35.33
CA ASP A 65 23.42 32.68 36.53
C ASP A 65 24.29 33.89 36.16
N LYS A 66 23.85 35.08 36.58
CA LYS A 66 24.74 36.21 36.81
C LYS A 66 24.61 36.60 38.28
N GLU A 67 25.79 36.70 38.88
CA GLU A 67 26.15 37.20 40.21
C GLU A 67 25.35 38.43 40.67
#